data_AF-A0A7X7S8M6-F1
#
_entry.id   AF-A0A7X7S8M6-F1
#
_cell.length_a   1.000
_cell.length_b   1.000
_cell.length_c   1.000
_cell.angle_alpha   90.00
_cell.angle_beta   90.00
_cell.angle_gamma   90.00
#
_symmetry.space_group_name_H-M   'P 1'
#
loop_
_entity.id
_entity.type
_entity.pdbx_description
1 polymer ?
#
loop_
_entity_poly.entity_id
_entity_poly.type
_entity_poly.pdbx_seq_one_letter_code
_entity_poly.pdbx_strand_id
1 'polypeptide(L)'
;MKKFFTMILVLVAALALVGCGEKEFKVDGEFSAFEVSVHRGAPMVTSVTVTVQKGKIVKYFIDARQGTATKDAAGKITAVAWNAKTKKELGNEYGMKGVGPEFKFEGGAWTQVEGGTSKKEWFEQANAIEAFWLANGHDACEVVDERISNVAGVTVKDGGYIKLAAAAVANAKA
;
A
#
# COMPACT_ATOMS: atom_id res chain seq x y z
N MET A 1 -25.35 17.03 -52.91
CA MET A 1 -24.27 16.06 -52.56
C MET A 1 -23.06 16.73 -51.90
N LYS A 2 -22.50 17.83 -52.42
CA LYS A 2 -21.34 18.51 -51.79
C LYS A 2 -21.59 19.01 -50.35
N LYS A 3 -22.74 19.65 -50.08
CA LYS A 3 -23.09 20.17 -48.73
C LYS A 3 -23.34 19.07 -47.69
N PHE A 4 -23.76 17.88 -48.14
CA PHE A 4 -24.00 16.73 -47.27
C PHE A 4 -22.67 16.07 -46.84
N PHE A 5 -21.71 16.01 -47.76
CA PHE A 5 -20.34 15.56 -47.47
C PHE A 5 -19.60 16.51 -46.52
N THR A 6 -19.77 17.82 -46.67
CA THR A 6 -19.14 18.80 -45.76
C THR A 6 -19.68 18.72 -44.34
N MET A 7 -20.98 18.46 -44.17
CA MET A 7 -21.61 18.32 -42.84
C MET A 7 -21.19 17.03 -42.13
N ILE A 8 -21.02 15.92 -42.86
CA ILE A 8 -20.48 14.67 -42.31
C ILE A 8 -19.00 14.80 -41.93
N LEU A 9 -18.20 15.50 -42.74
CA LEU A 9 -16.77 15.73 -42.44
C LEU A 9 -16.58 16.61 -41.19
N VAL A 10 -17.43 17.62 -40.99
CA VAL A 10 -17.42 18.47 -39.78
C VAL A 10 -17.89 17.71 -38.54
N LEU A 11 -18.88 16.81 -38.65
CA LEU A 11 -19.29 15.95 -37.54
C LEU A 11 -18.20 14.94 -37.13
N VAL A 12 -17.51 14.33 -38.10
CA VAL A 12 -16.41 13.38 -37.83
C VAL A 12 -15.18 14.10 -37.25
N ALA A 13 -14.89 15.33 -37.69
CA ALA A 13 -13.84 16.16 -37.09
C ALA A 13 -14.19 16.64 -35.67
N ALA A 14 -15.47 16.93 -35.39
CA ALA A 14 -15.94 17.29 -34.05
C ALA A 14 -15.91 16.09 -33.08
N LEU A 15 -16.16 14.87 -33.56
CA LEU A 15 -16.04 13.63 -32.77
C LEU A 15 -14.58 13.24 -32.49
N ALA A 16 -13.63 13.62 -33.36
CA ALA A 16 -12.20 13.38 -33.15
C ALA A 16 -11.57 14.28 -32.05
N LEU A 17 -12.24 15.38 -31.68
CA LEU A 17 -11.78 16.32 -30.64
C LEU A 17 -12.24 15.95 -29.22
N VAL A 18 -13.11 14.94 -29.07
CA VAL A 18 -13.59 14.43 -27.76
C VAL A 18 -12.61 13.39 -27.17
N GLY A 19 -11.46 13.16 -27.80
CA GLY A 19 -10.46 12.16 -27.39
C GLY A 19 -9.49 12.60 -26.28
N CYS A 20 -9.48 13.87 -25.89
CA CYS A 20 -8.69 14.33 -24.74
C CYS A 20 -9.59 14.38 -23.50
N GLY A 21 -10.04 13.22 -23.02
CA GLY A 21 -10.54 13.13 -21.66
C GLY A 21 -9.45 13.62 -20.70
N GLU A 22 -9.79 14.48 -19.74
CA GLU A 22 -8.85 14.88 -18.70
C GLU A 22 -8.27 13.63 -18.05
N LYS A 23 -6.94 13.47 -18.12
CA LYS A 23 -6.27 12.37 -17.43
C LYS A 23 -6.43 12.59 -15.93
N GLU A 24 -6.90 11.57 -15.21
CA GLU A 24 -7.04 11.62 -13.75
C GLU A 24 -5.73 12.03 -13.07
N PHE A 25 -4.60 11.58 -13.63
CA PHE A 25 -3.26 11.99 -13.22
C PHE A 25 -2.57 12.76 -14.35
N LYS A 26 -2.17 14.00 -14.06
CA LYS A 26 -1.65 14.95 -15.06
C LYS A 26 -0.17 14.74 -15.38
N VAL A 27 0.57 14.18 -14.44
CA VAL A 27 2.02 14.00 -14.53
C VAL A 27 2.41 12.55 -14.22
N ASP A 28 3.40 12.06 -14.94
CA ASP A 28 4.05 10.78 -14.63
C ASP A 28 5.06 11.00 -13.50
N GLY A 29 5.24 10.00 -12.63
CA GLY A 29 6.17 10.12 -11.50
C GLY A 29 5.89 9.16 -10.35
N GLU A 30 6.63 9.34 -9.27
CA GLU A 30 6.42 8.64 -8.01
C GLU A 30 5.96 9.62 -6.94
N PHE A 31 4.85 9.30 -6.29
CA PHE A 31 4.22 10.16 -5.29
C PHE A 31 4.08 9.36 -4.00
N SER A 32 4.64 9.90 -2.93
CA SER A 32 4.72 9.19 -1.64
C SER A 32 3.93 9.92 -0.58
N ALA A 33 3.42 9.14 0.38
CA ALA A 33 2.99 9.61 1.67
C ALA A 33 3.64 8.75 2.76
N PHE A 34 3.87 9.33 3.92
CA PHE A 34 4.45 8.63 5.05
C PHE A 34 3.88 9.13 6.37
N GLU A 35 3.99 8.31 7.40
CA GLU A 35 3.72 8.72 8.77
C GLU A 35 4.79 8.20 9.72
N VAL A 36 4.96 8.92 10.83
CA VAL A 36 5.84 8.52 11.93
C VAL A 36 4.97 8.01 13.08
N SER A 37 5.33 6.87 13.65
CA SER A 37 4.66 6.25 14.78
C SER A 37 5.67 5.64 15.77
N VAL A 38 5.17 5.12 16.89
CA VAL A 38 5.96 4.35 17.86
C VAL A 38 5.48 2.91 17.85
N HIS A 39 6.41 1.97 17.61
CA HIS A 39 6.13 0.55 17.60
C HIS A 39 7.08 -0.17 18.57
N ARG A 40 6.52 -0.87 19.57
CA ARG A 40 7.28 -1.57 20.63
C ARG A 40 8.29 -0.68 21.37
N GLY A 41 7.98 0.61 21.49
CA GLY A 41 8.83 1.59 22.18
C GLY A 41 9.95 2.19 21.33
N ALA A 42 10.01 1.86 20.04
CA ALA A 42 10.96 2.43 19.09
C ALA A 42 10.22 3.23 18.00
N PRO A 43 10.87 4.21 17.35
CA PRO A 43 10.23 4.96 16.28
C PRO A 43 10.01 4.06 15.05
N MET A 44 9.01 4.38 14.24
CA MET A 44 8.70 3.68 13.00
C MET A 44 8.23 4.70 11.95
N VAL A 45 8.72 4.57 10.72
CA VAL A 45 8.14 5.27 9.56
C VAL A 45 7.47 4.23 8.68
N THR A 46 6.19 4.43 8.38
CA THR A 46 5.47 3.67 7.36
C THR A 46 5.26 4.58 6.15
N SER A 47 5.47 4.06 4.94
CA SER A 47 5.29 4.81 3.70
C SER A 47 4.55 4.00 2.65
N VAL A 48 3.78 4.70 1.82
CA VAL A 48 3.23 4.19 0.57
C VAL A 48 3.61 5.11 -0.56
N THR A 49 4.10 4.54 -1.65
CA THR A 49 4.42 5.23 -2.89
C THR A 49 3.53 4.71 -4.01
N VAL A 50 2.99 5.61 -4.84
CA VAL A 50 2.33 5.28 -6.10
C VAL A 50 3.19 5.72 -7.28
N THR A 51 3.34 4.85 -8.28
CA THR A 51 3.96 5.21 -9.56
C THR A 51 2.87 5.45 -10.59
N VAL A 52 2.88 6.62 -11.22
CA VAL A 52 1.98 7.01 -12.29
C VAL A 52 2.71 7.01 -13.62
N GLN A 53 2.12 6.39 -14.63
CA GLN A 53 2.58 6.44 -16.01
C GLN A 53 1.41 6.57 -16.98
N LYS A 54 1.52 7.48 -17.95
CA LYS A 54 0.51 7.76 -18.97
C LYS A 54 -0.87 8.04 -18.36
N GLY A 55 -0.90 8.73 -17.22
CA GLY A 55 -2.13 9.09 -16.52
C GLY A 55 -2.84 7.94 -15.80
N LYS A 56 -2.12 6.87 -15.45
CA LYS A 56 -2.63 5.73 -14.67
C LYS A 56 -1.64 5.35 -13.58
N ILE A 57 -2.14 4.88 -12.44
CA ILE A 57 -1.31 4.21 -11.45
C ILE A 57 -0.90 2.84 -12.01
N VAL A 58 0.40 2.58 -12.03
CA VAL A 58 0.98 1.32 -12.51
C VAL A 58 1.64 0.51 -11.40
N LYS A 59 1.81 1.10 -10.21
CA LYS A 59 2.44 0.45 -9.06
C LYS A 59 2.02 1.12 -7.76
N TYR A 60 1.80 0.29 -6.74
CA TYR A 60 1.85 0.68 -5.33
C TYR A 60 3.10 0.06 -4.69
N PHE A 61 3.68 0.75 -3.71
CA PHE A 61 4.84 0.27 -2.96
C PHE A 61 4.70 0.65 -1.50
N ILE A 62 4.49 -0.34 -0.63
CA ILE A 62 4.38 -0.23 0.81
C ILE A 62 5.73 -0.57 1.42
N ASP A 63 6.22 0.26 2.33
CA ASP A 63 7.41 -0.06 3.12
C ASP A 63 7.31 0.50 4.54
N ALA A 64 8.15 -0.02 5.42
CA ALA A 64 8.35 0.57 6.73
C ALA A 64 9.79 0.43 7.20
N ARG A 65 10.34 1.52 7.74
CA ARG A 65 11.58 1.47 8.52
C ARG A 65 11.23 1.45 10.00
N GLN A 66 11.60 0.38 10.68
CA GLN A 66 11.45 0.29 12.13
C GLN A 66 12.73 0.74 12.82
N GLY A 67 12.60 1.28 14.02
CA GLY A 67 13.68 1.40 14.97
C GLY A 67 13.75 0.21 15.93
N THR A 68 14.79 0.22 16.74
CA THR A 68 15.00 -0.67 17.88
C THR A 68 15.05 0.14 19.16
N ALA A 69 14.65 -0.49 20.26
CA ALA A 69 14.71 0.09 21.60
C ALA A 69 15.57 -0.82 22.49
N THR A 70 16.59 -0.23 23.13
CA THR A 70 17.38 -0.89 24.17
C THR A 70 16.66 -0.73 25.50
N LYS A 71 16.56 -1.81 26.26
CA LYS A 71 15.92 -1.82 27.57
C LYS A 71 16.92 -2.22 28.65
N ASP A 72 16.80 -1.62 29.83
CA ASP A 72 17.53 -2.08 31.02
C ASP A 72 16.91 -3.36 31.62
N ALA A 73 17.50 -3.84 32.72
CA ALA A 73 17.04 -5.04 33.42
C ALA A 73 15.61 -4.91 34.01
N ALA A 74 15.12 -3.68 34.21
CA ALA A 74 13.76 -3.41 34.66
C ALA A 74 12.77 -3.24 33.48
N GLY A 75 13.24 -3.39 32.24
CA GLY A 75 12.44 -3.24 31.03
C GLY A 75 12.22 -1.78 30.60
N LYS A 76 12.86 -0.80 31.26
CA LYS A 76 12.76 0.61 30.89
C LYS A 76 13.62 0.88 29.65
N ILE A 77 13.08 1.64 28.71
CA ILE A 77 13.79 2.03 27.49
C ILE A 77 14.89 3.03 27.85
N THR A 78 16.13 2.72 27.50
CA THR A 78 17.31 3.55 27.76
C THR A 78 17.88 4.20 26.50
N ALA A 79 17.61 3.62 25.33
CA ALA A 79 18.00 4.18 24.04
C ALA A 79 17.07 3.70 22.92
N VAL A 80 17.02 4.46 21.82
CA VAL A 80 16.37 4.07 20.57
C VAL A 80 17.29 4.35 19.39
N ALA A 81 17.21 3.54 18.34
CA ALA A 81 17.99 3.71 17.11
C ALA A 81 17.16 3.30 15.88
N TRP A 82 17.43 3.90 14.72
CA TRP A 82 16.86 3.46 13.45
C TRP A 82 17.58 2.20 12.93
N ASN A 83 16.82 1.26 12.37
CA ASN A 83 17.44 0.15 11.65
C ASN A 83 18.03 0.64 10.33
N ALA A 84 19.16 0.05 9.93
CA ALA A 84 19.83 0.39 8.68
C ALA A 84 19.00 0.06 7.44
N LYS A 85 18.19 -1.00 7.49
CA LYS A 85 17.34 -1.46 6.40
C LYS A 85 15.85 -1.27 6.72
N THR A 86 15.03 -1.00 5.71
CA THR A 86 13.57 -1.10 5.78
C THR A 86 13.11 -2.56 5.77
N LYS A 87 11.82 -2.81 5.99
CA LYS A 87 11.26 -4.17 5.93
C LYS A 87 11.35 -4.77 4.52
N LYS A 88 11.14 -3.98 3.46
CA LYS A 88 11.34 -4.48 2.08
C LYS A 88 12.82 -4.77 1.79
N GLU A 89 13.74 -3.93 2.24
CA GLU A 89 15.18 -4.15 2.06
C GLU A 89 15.69 -5.39 2.82
N LEU A 90 15.10 -5.70 3.98
CA LEU A 90 15.38 -6.93 4.71
C LEU A 90 14.82 -8.16 3.97
N GLY A 91 13.63 -8.05 3.38
CA GLY A 91 12.99 -9.18 2.72
C GLY A 91 12.84 -10.36 3.68
N ASN A 92 13.46 -11.50 3.35
CA ASN A 92 13.49 -12.68 4.22
C ASN A 92 14.24 -12.46 5.54
N GLU A 93 15.22 -11.55 5.58
CA GLU A 93 15.97 -11.22 6.81
C GLU A 93 15.09 -10.56 7.87
N TYR A 94 13.89 -10.07 7.51
CA TYR A 94 12.94 -9.54 8.50
C TYR A 94 12.44 -10.63 9.45
N GLY A 95 12.37 -11.88 8.98
CA GLY A 95 12.13 -13.06 9.80
C GLY A 95 10.73 -13.11 10.41
N MET A 96 9.69 -12.72 9.67
CA MET A 96 8.31 -12.86 10.13
C MET A 96 7.78 -14.27 9.86
N LYS A 97 8.20 -14.92 8.79
CA LYS A 97 7.77 -16.27 8.43
C LYS A 97 8.34 -17.28 9.41
N GLY A 98 7.48 -18.15 9.94
CA GLY A 98 7.88 -19.14 10.94
C GLY A 98 8.15 -18.58 12.34
N VAL A 99 8.03 -17.26 12.56
CA VAL A 99 8.30 -16.61 13.85
C VAL A 99 7.13 -15.77 14.34
N GLY A 100 6.56 -14.95 13.46
CA GLY A 100 5.41 -14.11 13.79
C GLY A 100 4.17 -14.95 14.11
N PRO A 101 3.20 -14.44 14.88
CA PRO A 101 1.96 -15.15 15.15
C PRO A 101 1.15 -15.42 13.88
N GLU A 102 0.55 -16.61 13.79
CA GLU A 102 -0.43 -16.95 12.76
C GLU A 102 -1.83 -16.46 13.11
N PHE A 103 -2.57 -15.99 12.11
CA PHE A 103 -3.96 -15.58 12.25
C PHE A 103 -4.80 -16.22 11.14
N LYS A 104 -6.05 -16.51 11.47
CA LYS A 104 -7.09 -16.96 10.52
C LYS A 104 -8.29 -16.02 10.58
N PHE A 105 -8.93 -15.81 9.43
CA PHE A 105 -10.16 -15.03 9.32
C PHE A 105 -11.30 -15.96 8.93
N GLU A 106 -12.22 -16.21 9.87
CA GLU A 106 -13.35 -17.12 9.70
C GLU A 106 -14.58 -16.52 10.39
N GLY A 107 -15.76 -16.65 9.78
CA GLY A 107 -17.00 -16.13 10.37
C GLY A 107 -17.01 -14.62 10.64
N GLY A 108 -16.19 -13.85 9.93
CA GLY A 108 -16.09 -12.39 10.10
C GLY A 108 -15.17 -11.94 11.25
N ALA A 109 -14.39 -12.83 11.86
CA ALA A 109 -13.50 -12.50 12.97
C ALA A 109 -12.08 -13.04 12.77
N TRP A 110 -11.09 -12.29 13.28
CA TRP A 110 -9.71 -12.74 13.35
C TRP A 110 -9.45 -13.54 14.60
N THR A 111 -8.87 -14.72 14.45
CA THR A 111 -8.40 -15.55 15.58
C THR A 111 -6.93 -15.87 15.42
N GLN A 112 -6.13 -15.66 16.47
CA GLN A 112 -4.75 -16.14 16.50
C GLN A 112 -4.76 -17.66 16.62
N VAL A 113 -3.96 -18.36 15.82
CA VAL A 113 -3.82 -19.81 15.91
C VAL A 113 -2.83 -20.14 17.02
N GLU A 114 -3.26 -20.89 18.04
CA GLU A 114 -2.40 -21.31 19.14
C GLU A 114 -1.25 -22.19 18.62
N GLY A 115 -0.01 -21.88 19.01
CA GLY A 115 1.20 -22.53 18.50
C GLY A 115 1.49 -22.27 17.02
N GLY A 116 0.63 -21.55 16.31
CA GLY A 116 0.76 -21.25 14.90
C GLY A 116 1.71 -20.08 14.62
N THR A 117 2.49 -20.22 13.56
CA THR A 117 3.42 -19.19 13.09
C THR A 117 3.07 -18.72 11.68
N SER A 118 3.30 -17.43 11.40
CA SER A 118 3.03 -16.76 10.13
C SER A 118 3.62 -17.56 8.98
N LYS A 119 2.79 -17.78 7.95
CA LYS A 119 3.16 -18.55 6.76
C LYS A 119 3.90 -17.73 5.71
N LYS A 120 3.87 -16.40 5.84
CA LYS A 120 4.49 -15.46 4.91
C LYS A 120 5.38 -14.45 5.62
N GLU A 121 6.38 -13.98 4.90
CA GLU A 121 7.16 -12.81 5.27
C GLU A 121 6.36 -11.53 5.12
N TRP A 122 6.80 -10.46 5.79
CA TRP A 122 6.08 -9.18 5.76
C TRP A 122 6.00 -8.63 4.33
N PHE A 123 7.11 -8.69 3.58
CA PHE A 123 7.14 -8.17 2.22
C PHE A 123 6.25 -8.98 1.26
N GLU A 124 6.08 -10.29 1.48
CA GLU A 124 5.17 -11.12 0.67
C GLU A 124 3.71 -10.68 0.87
N GLN A 125 3.35 -10.31 2.10
CA GLN A 125 2.02 -9.79 2.42
C GLN A 125 1.83 -8.36 1.89
N ALA A 126 2.84 -7.49 2.04
CA ALA A 126 2.82 -6.15 1.45
C ALA A 126 2.64 -6.20 -0.08
N ASN A 127 3.38 -7.08 -0.77
CA ASN A 127 3.23 -7.29 -2.20
C ASN A 127 1.82 -7.77 -2.59
N ALA A 128 1.20 -8.62 -1.77
CA ALA A 128 -0.17 -9.08 -2.02
C ALA A 128 -1.19 -7.94 -1.88
N ILE A 129 -1.00 -7.04 -0.90
CA ILE A 129 -1.82 -5.82 -0.74
C ILE A 129 -1.61 -4.90 -1.95
N GLU A 130 -0.36 -4.64 -2.35
CA GLU A 130 -0.03 -3.80 -3.51
C GLU A 130 -0.66 -4.33 -4.81
N ALA A 131 -0.61 -5.63 -5.03
CA ALA A 131 -1.23 -6.28 -6.19
C ALA A 131 -2.77 -6.18 -6.14
N PHE A 132 -3.36 -6.38 -4.96
CA PHE A 132 -4.80 -6.21 -4.77
C PHE A 132 -5.23 -4.76 -5.05
N TRP A 133 -4.50 -3.77 -4.57
CA TRP A 133 -4.77 -2.35 -4.83
C TRP A 133 -4.59 -1.98 -6.30
N LEU A 134 -3.59 -2.53 -6.98
CA LEU A 134 -3.41 -2.27 -8.41
C LEU A 134 -4.58 -2.81 -9.24
N ALA A 135 -5.20 -3.91 -8.80
CA ALA A 135 -6.33 -4.52 -9.49
C ALA A 135 -7.68 -3.89 -9.12
N ASN A 136 -7.86 -3.47 -7.86
CA ASN A 136 -9.19 -3.14 -7.31
C ASN A 136 -9.29 -1.70 -6.76
N GLY A 137 -8.19 -0.97 -6.67
CA GLY A 137 -8.10 0.29 -5.91
C GLY A 137 -7.79 0.06 -4.43
N HIS A 138 -7.09 1.01 -3.83
CA HIS A 138 -6.71 0.98 -2.41
C HIS A 138 -7.91 0.96 -1.42
N ASP A 139 -9.02 1.56 -1.83
CA ASP A 139 -10.28 1.74 -1.12
C ASP A 139 -11.16 0.48 -1.15
N ALA A 140 -10.79 -0.52 -1.96
CA ALA A 140 -11.42 -1.83 -1.95
C ALA A 140 -10.93 -2.74 -0.81
N CYS A 141 -9.88 -2.35 -0.07
CA CYS A 141 -9.43 -3.14 1.09
C CYS A 141 -10.40 -2.98 2.26
N GLU A 142 -10.75 -4.10 2.88
CA GLU A 142 -11.56 -4.15 4.10
C GLU A 142 -10.68 -4.41 5.32
N VAL A 143 -11.04 -3.82 6.45
CA VAL A 143 -10.32 -3.97 7.72
C VAL A 143 -11.30 -4.44 8.80
N VAL A 144 -10.93 -5.53 9.47
CA VAL A 144 -11.62 -6.06 10.66
C VAL A 144 -10.57 -6.24 11.74
N ASP A 145 -10.84 -5.77 12.97
CA ASP A 145 -9.90 -5.84 14.10
C ASP A 145 -8.48 -5.35 13.75
N GLU A 146 -8.41 -4.21 13.05
CA GLU A 146 -7.18 -3.56 12.57
C GLU A 146 -6.41 -4.34 11.48
N ARG A 147 -6.91 -5.50 11.02
CA ARG A 147 -6.28 -6.36 10.02
C ARG A 147 -7.03 -6.37 8.70
N ILE A 148 -6.28 -6.42 7.61
CA ILE A 148 -6.82 -6.47 6.26
C ILE A 148 -7.49 -7.83 6.03
N SER A 149 -8.81 -7.85 5.86
CA SER A 149 -9.64 -9.07 5.89
C SER A 149 -9.89 -9.71 4.52
N ASN A 150 -9.77 -8.97 3.43
CA ASN A 150 -10.20 -9.40 2.11
C ASN A 150 -9.05 -9.63 1.10
N VAL A 151 -7.80 -9.62 1.56
CA VAL A 151 -6.63 -9.90 0.71
C VAL A 151 -6.06 -11.29 1.02
N ALA A 152 -6.07 -12.16 0.01
CA ALA A 152 -5.72 -13.57 0.19
C ALA A 152 -4.31 -13.80 0.78
N GLY A 153 -4.27 -14.47 1.93
CA GLY A 153 -3.03 -14.79 2.65
C GLY A 153 -2.30 -13.57 3.21
N VAL A 154 -2.97 -12.43 3.35
CA VAL A 154 -2.54 -11.30 4.17
C VAL A 154 -3.16 -11.46 5.55
N THR A 155 -2.33 -11.34 6.58
CA THR A 155 -2.74 -11.41 7.98
C THR A 155 -2.24 -10.21 8.77
N VAL A 156 -1.39 -9.35 8.21
CA VAL A 156 -0.90 -8.14 8.87
C VAL A 156 -2.01 -7.12 9.16
N LYS A 157 -1.75 -6.28 10.14
CA LYS A 157 -2.57 -5.08 10.39
C LYS A 157 -2.44 -4.10 9.22
N ASP A 158 -3.48 -3.29 8.99
CA ASP A 158 -3.43 -2.20 8.00
C ASP A 158 -2.29 -1.23 8.32
N GLY A 159 -1.92 -1.01 9.59
CA GLY A 159 -0.69 -0.28 9.93
C GLY A 159 -0.57 1.12 9.30
N GLY A 160 -1.70 1.72 8.86
CA GLY A 160 -1.77 2.98 8.14
C GLY A 160 -1.72 2.86 6.61
N TYR A 161 -1.59 1.67 6.02
CA TYR A 161 -1.35 1.45 4.60
C TYR A 161 -2.45 2.06 3.73
N ILE A 162 -3.74 1.77 4.00
CA ILE A 162 -4.86 2.29 3.19
C ILE A 162 -4.90 3.83 3.23
N LYS A 163 -4.75 4.41 4.42
CA LYS A 163 -4.70 5.87 4.61
C LYS A 163 -3.55 6.51 3.83
N LEU A 164 -2.36 5.91 3.89
CA LEU A 164 -1.18 6.41 3.20
C LEU A 164 -1.29 6.23 1.68
N ALA A 165 -1.92 5.15 1.21
CA ALA A 165 -2.24 4.99 -0.20
C ALA A 165 -3.16 6.11 -0.69
N ALA A 166 -4.20 6.46 0.08
CA ALA A 166 -5.10 7.56 -0.27
C ALA A 166 -4.36 8.90 -0.36
N ALA A 167 -3.47 9.18 0.59
CA ALA A 167 -2.65 10.38 0.58
C ALA A 167 -1.65 10.40 -0.60
N ALA A 168 -1.02 9.27 -0.93
CA ALA A 168 -0.11 9.16 -2.07
C ALA A 168 -0.85 9.36 -3.41
N VAL A 169 -2.06 8.81 -3.54
CA VAL A 169 -2.95 9.03 -4.69
C VAL A 169 -3.37 10.50 -4.79
N ALA A 170 -3.69 11.15 -3.66
CA ALA A 170 -4.00 12.59 -3.64
C ALA A 170 -2.80 13.44 -4.08
N ASN A 171 -1.59 13.11 -3.61
CA ASN A 171 -0.36 13.77 -4.03
C ASN A 171 -0.08 13.61 -5.53
N ALA A 172 -0.47 12.49 -6.14
CA ALA A 172 -0.34 12.24 -7.57
C ALA A 172 -1.33 13.05 -8.44
N LYS A 173 -2.40 13.59 -7.84
CA LYS A 173 -3.40 14.43 -8.52
C LYS A 173 -3.09 15.92 -8.47
N ALA A 174 -2.16 16.32 -7.59
CA ALA A 174 -1.78 17.70 -7.36
C ALA A 174 -1.07 18.35 -8.56
#